data_AF-A0A9W9MXC9-F1
#
_entry.id   AF-A0A9W9MXC9-F1
#
_cell.length_a   1.000
_cell.length_b   1.000
_cell.length_c   1.000
_cell.angle_alpha   90.00
_cell.angle_beta   90.00
_cell.angle_gamma   90.00
#
_symmetry.space_group_name_H-M   'P 1'
#
loop_
_entity.id
_entity.type
_entity.pdbx_description
1 polymer ?
#
loop_
_entity_poly.entity_id
_entity_poly.type
_entity_poly.pdbx_seq_one_letter_code
_entity_poly.pdbx_strand_id
1 'polypeptide(L)'
;MVSSQLSEPIIIIGGGTFGTTTAYHLAKKDTNVVVLDRFPVPSAEAAGNDITRLFAQNILRIYTPGLHLIHGTYVGHIQLTPDEVEKYRSMPILDHLEGGILFPPQEDGIMKIGAIHFVTNYAKSFNGSSLPRYRSDNTGDGISAEIEAHLRKWMAGCVPELASREWVETRICWDGDMPDYHFLITPHPTHKNLKIAVGGSAHGFKFLPILGKYIVKMMEDVLDPEIAQQWKWRPGAKSGDYSTIPHQEVAKDLARLPGWGEPKSLL
;
A
#
# COMPACT_ATOMS: atom_id res chain seq x y z
N MET A 1 25.58 32.76 12.98
CA MET A 1 25.91 31.80 11.90
C MET A 1 25.39 30.44 12.35
N VAL A 2 24.23 30.04 11.86
CA VAL A 2 23.66 28.71 12.14
C VAL A 2 24.24 27.78 11.09
N SER A 3 25.00 26.77 11.52
CA SER A 3 25.57 25.73 10.66
C SER A 3 24.43 25.01 9.95
N SER A 4 24.20 25.34 8.68
CA SER A 4 23.24 24.70 7.81
C SER A 4 23.69 23.26 7.55
N GLN A 5 22.81 22.32 7.89
CA GLN A 5 22.30 21.30 6.97
C GLN A 5 23.32 20.33 6.34
N LEU A 6 22.99 19.05 6.42
CA LEU A 6 23.61 17.92 5.71
C LEU A 6 24.23 18.37 4.37
N SER A 7 25.55 18.49 4.30
CA SER A 7 26.26 19.12 3.17
C SER A 7 26.25 18.27 1.89
N GLU A 8 25.86 17.00 2.02
CA GLU A 8 25.76 16.04 0.93
C GLU A 8 24.31 15.90 0.45
N PRO A 9 24.08 15.77 -0.87
CA PRO A 9 22.74 15.58 -1.41
C PRO A 9 22.09 14.30 -0.84
N ILE A 10 20.84 14.43 -0.39
CA ILE A 10 20.03 13.28 0.03
C ILE A 10 19.25 12.76 -1.18
N ILE A 11 19.47 11.49 -1.51
CA ILE A 11 18.74 10.80 -2.57
C ILE A 11 17.65 9.95 -1.91
N ILE A 12 16.40 10.25 -2.22
CA ILE A 12 15.24 9.44 -1.88
C ILE A 12 14.89 8.58 -3.07
N ILE A 13 14.75 7.28 -2.86
CA ILE A 13 14.36 6.34 -3.91
C ILE A 13 12.93 5.86 -3.63
N GLY A 14 12.02 6.19 -4.56
CA GLY A 14 10.58 5.94 -4.48
C GLY A 14 9.81 7.19 -4.02
N GLY A 15 9.04 7.80 -4.94
CA GLY A 15 8.19 8.98 -4.75
C GLY A 15 6.78 8.68 -4.25
N GLY A 16 6.57 7.56 -3.57
CA GLY A 16 5.30 7.22 -2.92
C GLY A 16 5.07 7.99 -1.62
N THR A 17 4.12 7.51 -0.81
CA THR A 17 3.73 8.13 0.47
C THR A 17 4.93 8.48 1.35
N PHE A 18 5.84 7.54 1.55
CA PHE A 18 7.00 7.68 2.45
C PHE A 18 8.07 8.61 1.87
N GLY A 19 8.31 8.55 0.56
CA GLY A 19 9.37 9.35 -0.08
C GLY A 19 8.98 10.80 -0.26
N THR A 20 7.78 11.07 -0.79
CA THR A 20 7.32 12.45 -1.07
C THR A 20 7.10 13.25 0.21
N THR A 21 6.55 12.65 1.26
CA THR A 21 6.44 13.30 2.58
C THR A 21 7.82 13.59 3.18
N THR A 22 8.79 12.66 3.06
CA THR A 22 10.16 12.88 3.54
C THR A 22 10.84 14.02 2.77
N ALA A 23 10.70 14.04 1.45
CA ALA A 23 11.23 15.09 0.58
C ALA A 23 10.67 16.46 0.97
N TYR A 24 9.35 16.56 1.21
CA TYR A 24 8.71 17.77 1.68
C TYR A 24 9.30 18.29 3.00
N HIS A 25 9.50 17.40 3.98
CA HIS A 25 10.05 17.77 5.28
C HIS A 25 11.54 18.14 5.25
N LEU A 26 12.32 17.54 4.35
CA LEU A 26 13.73 17.93 4.10
C LEU A 26 13.82 19.27 3.37
N ALA A 27 12.98 19.49 2.35
CA ALA A 27 12.94 20.75 1.60
C ALA A 27 12.56 21.94 2.49
N LYS A 28 11.65 21.74 3.45
CA LYS A 28 11.32 22.75 4.49
C LYS A 28 12.47 23.14 5.39
N LYS A 29 13.54 22.34 5.40
CA LYS A 29 14.79 22.59 6.13
C LYS A 29 15.91 22.95 5.17
N ASP A 30 15.61 23.52 3.99
CA ASP A 30 16.55 23.90 2.92
C ASP A 30 17.61 22.84 2.58
N THR A 31 17.28 21.56 2.80
CA THR A 31 18.20 20.44 2.52
C THR A 31 18.17 20.10 1.04
N ASN A 32 19.34 19.86 0.46
CA ASN A 32 19.46 19.41 -0.93
C ASN A 32 18.94 17.97 -1.07
N VAL A 33 17.74 17.82 -1.62
CA VAL A 33 17.04 16.54 -1.76
C VAL A 33 16.66 16.26 -3.20
N VAL A 34 16.92 15.03 -3.65
CA VAL A 34 16.54 14.51 -4.97
C VAL A 34 15.66 13.29 -4.78
N VAL A 35 14.47 13.29 -5.39
CA VAL A 35 13.58 12.12 -5.42
C VAL A 35 13.74 11.42 -6.76
N LEU A 36 14.10 10.15 -6.71
CA LEU A 36 14.17 9.26 -7.86
C LEU A 36 12.97 8.32 -7.83
N ASP A 37 12.12 8.41 -8.84
CA ASP A 37 11.05 7.45 -9.09
C ASP A 37 11.16 6.94 -10.53
N ARG A 38 10.59 5.77 -10.78
CA ARG A 38 10.50 5.21 -12.12
C ARG A 38 9.52 6.01 -13.00
N PHE A 39 8.52 6.64 -12.38
CA PHE A 39 7.45 7.35 -13.06
C PHE A 39 7.46 8.85 -12.74
N PRO A 40 6.90 9.71 -13.60
CA PRO A 40 6.70 11.13 -13.30
C PRO A 40 5.89 11.33 -12.01
N VAL A 41 6.16 12.42 -11.29
CA VAL A 41 5.40 12.79 -10.08
C VAL A 41 4.17 13.61 -10.47
N PRO A 42 2.96 13.32 -9.94
CA PRO A 42 2.63 12.17 -9.10
C PRO A 42 2.56 10.87 -9.92
N SER A 43 3.13 9.79 -9.38
CA SER A 43 3.17 8.50 -10.09
C SER A 43 1.79 7.88 -10.19
N ALA A 44 1.32 7.65 -11.42
CA ALA A 44 0.11 6.88 -11.71
C ALA A 44 0.21 5.44 -11.16
N GLU A 45 1.42 4.95 -10.90
CA GLU A 45 1.75 3.59 -10.46
C GLU A 45 2.26 3.58 -9.00
N ALA A 46 1.66 4.41 -8.14
CA ALA A 46 1.98 4.51 -6.71
C ALA A 46 0.81 4.12 -5.80
N ALA A 47 1.11 3.85 -4.52
CA ALA A 47 0.11 3.46 -3.52
C ALA A 47 -1.05 4.48 -3.39
N GLY A 48 -0.79 5.76 -3.70
CA GLY A 48 -1.83 6.80 -3.72
C GLY A 48 -2.82 6.69 -4.88
N ASN A 49 -2.52 5.87 -5.90
CA ASN A 49 -3.40 5.49 -7.01
C ASN A 49 -3.75 3.99 -6.95
N ASP A 50 -3.66 3.37 -5.77
CA ASP A 50 -3.92 1.94 -5.52
C ASP A 50 -2.98 0.96 -6.23
N ILE A 51 -1.83 1.47 -6.68
CA ILE A 51 -0.78 0.67 -7.31
C ILE A 51 0.47 0.76 -6.45
N THR A 52 0.57 -0.05 -5.40
CA THR A 52 1.78 -0.05 -4.58
C THR A 52 2.90 -0.81 -5.27
N ARG A 53 3.76 -0.08 -5.98
CA ARG A 53 5.03 -0.63 -6.44
C ARG A 53 6.05 -0.67 -5.31
N LEU A 54 6.26 -1.87 -4.77
CA LEU A 54 7.25 -2.11 -3.74
C LEU A 54 8.64 -2.02 -4.36
N PHE A 55 9.27 -0.85 -4.19
CA PHE A 55 10.66 -0.67 -4.58
C PHE A 55 11.54 -1.60 -3.73
N ALA A 56 12.34 -2.41 -4.42
CA ALA A 56 13.46 -3.17 -3.90
C ALA A 56 13.21 -4.60 -3.37
N GLN A 57 12.70 -5.48 -4.24
CA GLN A 57 12.63 -6.94 -4.02
C GLN A 57 14.02 -7.60 -3.78
N ASN A 58 15.11 -7.02 -4.31
CA ASN A 58 16.48 -7.57 -4.12
C ASN A 58 17.21 -6.98 -2.90
N ILE A 59 17.06 -5.69 -2.60
CA ILE A 59 17.73 -5.03 -1.46
C ILE A 59 17.01 -5.41 -0.15
N LEU A 60 15.67 -5.35 -0.11
CA LEU A 60 14.93 -5.76 1.09
C LEU A 60 15.13 -7.24 1.43
N ARG A 61 15.45 -8.12 0.47
CA ARG A 61 15.75 -9.54 0.77
C ARG A 61 17.19 -9.80 1.20
N ILE A 62 18.19 -9.11 0.61
CA ILE A 62 19.58 -9.22 1.11
C ILE A 62 19.65 -8.75 2.57
N TYR A 63 18.81 -7.77 2.92
CA TYR A 63 18.93 -7.14 4.21
C TYR A 63 17.82 -7.54 5.21
N THR A 64 16.61 -7.96 4.81
CA THR A 64 15.51 -8.34 5.74
C THR A 64 14.84 -9.71 5.46
N PRO A 65 15.57 -10.84 5.51
CA PRO A 65 14.96 -12.15 5.33
C PRO A 65 13.87 -12.42 6.38
N GLY A 66 12.68 -12.81 5.92
CA GLY A 66 11.54 -13.19 6.78
C GLY A 66 10.79 -12.03 7.44
N LEU A 67 11.10 -10.78 7.09
CA LEU A 67 10.49 -9.60 7.73
C LEU A 67 9.24 -9.06 7.01
N HIS A 68 8.96 -9.53 5.79
CA HIS A 68 7.89 -8.96 4.97
C HIS A 68 7.04 -10.07 4.37
N LEU A 69 5.73 -10.00 4.60
CA LEU A 69 4.76 -10.73 3.80
C LEU A 69 4.11 -9.74 2.85
N ILE A 70 4.25 -9.99 1.55
CA ILE A 70 3.62 -9.16 0.53
C ILE A 70 2.20 -9.64 0.33
N HIS A 71 1.26 -8.81 0.72
CA HIS A 71 -0.16 -9.05 0.57
C HIS A 71 -0.78 -8.06 -0.40
N GLY A 72 -1.81 -8.51 -1.10
CA GLY A 72 -2.65 -7.69 -1.93
C GLY A 72 -4.09 -7.72 -1.45
N THR A 73 -4.84 -6.68 -1.77
CA THR A 73 -6.31 -6.71 -1.72
C THR A 73 -6.87 -6.31 -3.08
N TYR A 74 -8.00 -6.91 -3.46
CA TYR A 74 -8.69 -6.50 -4.67
C TYR A 74 -9.37 -5.15 -4.47
N VAL A 75 -9.29 -4.31 -5.50
CA VAL A 75 -9.99 -3.04 -5.60
C VAL A 75 -10.76 -3.03 -6.91
N GLY A 76 -12.05 -2.70 -6.83
CA GLY A 76 -12.93 -2.48 -7.96
C GLY A 76 -13.32 -1.01 -8.08
N HIS A 77 -13.52 -0.55 -9.32
CA HIS A 77 -13.99 0.78 -9.63
C HIS A 77 -15.26 0.69 -10.47
N ILE A 78 -16.24 1.52 -10.14
CA ILE A 78 -17.47 1.68 -10.92
C ILE A 78 -17.62 3.13 -11.35
N GLN A 79 -18.16 3.35 -12.55
CA GLN A 79 -18.53 4.67 -13.02
C GLN A 79 -19.96 4.99 -12.60
N LEU A 80 -20.13 6.12 -11.91
CA LEU A 80 -21.43 6.67 -11.56
C LEU A 80 -21.95 7.62 -12.64
N THR A 81 -23.27 7.74 -12.71
CA THR A 81 -23.94 8.83 -13.42
C THR A 81 -23.83 10.15 -12.63
N PRO A 82 -24.04 11.32 -13.25
CA PRO A 82 -24.01 12.60 -12.52
C PRO A 82 -24.96 12.67 -11.32
N ASP A 83 -26.16 12.10 -11.45
CA ASP A 83 -27.15 12.07 -10.37
C ASP A 83 -26.69 11.15 -9.21
N GLU A 84 -26.07 10.01 -9.54
CA GLU A 84 -25.46 9.11 -8.56
C GLU A 84 -24.27 9.78 -7.85
N VAL A 85 -23.43 10.52 -8.57
CA VAL A 85 -22.33 11.30 -7.98
C VAL A 85 -22.87 12.27 -6.94
N GLU A 86 -23.90 13.04 -7.29
CA GLU A 86 -24.47 14.01 -6.35
C GLU A 86 -25.09 13.33 -5.13
N LYS A 87 -25.79 12.20 -5.34
CA LYS A 87 -26.37 11.39 -4.26
C LYS A 87 -25.32 10.88 -3.26
N TYR A 88 -24.16 10.43 -3.75
CA TYR A 88 -23.13 9.82 -2.90
C TYR A 88 -21.97 10.76 -2.53
N ARG A 89 -21.94 12.00 -3.05
CA ARG A 89 -20.83 12.96 -2.85
C ARG A 89 -20.45 13.14 -1.38
N SER A 90 -21.45 13.19 -0.49
CA SER A 90 -21.25 13.44 0.94
C SER A 90 -21.21 12.16 1.79
N MET A 91 -21.17 10.98 1.18
CA MET A 91 -21.13 9.74 1.95
C MET A 91 -19.80 9.63 2.71
N PRO A 92 -19.80 9.09 3.94
CA PRO A 92 -18.56 8.79 4.62
C PRO A 92 -17.84 7.64 3.92
N ILE A 93 -16.53 7.53 4.15
CA ILE A 93 -15.82 6.29 3.88
C ILE A 93 -16.41 5.22 4.80
N LEU A 94 -16.92 4.14 4.22
CA LEU A 94 -17.35 2.97 4.98
C LEU A 94 -16.17 2.01 5.06
N ASP A 95 -15.67 1.75 6.26
CA ASP A 95 -14.61 0.79 6.53
C ASP A 95 -15.21 -0.35 7.38
N HIS A 96 -15.59 -1.44 6.73
CA HIS A 96 -16.23 -2.58 7.37
C HIS A 96 -15.28 -3.78 7.37
N LEU A 97 -14.78 -4.14 8.56
CA LEU A 97 -13.68 -5.11 8.74
C LEU A 97 -13.92 -6.48 8.10
N GLU A 98 -15.18 -6.89 7.97
CA GLU A 98 -15.58 -8.17 7.35
C GLU A 98 -16.23 -8.02 5.96
N GLY A 99 -16.51 -6.78 5.53
CA GLY A 99 -17.36 -6.50 4.38
C GLY A 99 -16.56 -5.99 3.20
N GLY A 100 -15.89 -4.87 3.41
CA GLY A 100 -15.24 -4.10 2.36
C GLY A 100 -14.99 -2.66 2.81
N ILE A 101 -14.34 -1.91 1.93
CA ILE A 101 -14.14 -0.47 2.07
C ILE A 101 -14.81 0.22 0.90
N LEU A 102 -15.63 1.24 1.17
CA LEU A 102 -16.32 2.02 0.14
C LEU A 102 -15.96 3.49 0.29
N PHE A 103 -15.47 4.08 -0.79
CA PHE A 103 -15.09 5.49 -0.84
C PHE A 103 -16.19 6.31 -1.53
N PRO A 104 -16.38 7.59 -1.13
CA PRO A 104 -17.22 8.50 -1.90
C PRO A 104 -16.71 8.64 -3.34
N PRO A 105 -17.59 8.98 -4.30
CA PRO A 105 -17.17 9.16 -5.68
C PRO A 105 -16.24 10.37 -5.82
N GLN A 106 -15.27 10.24 -6.72
CA GLN A 106 -14.38 11.32 -7.13
C GLN A 106 -15.10 12.30 -8.07
N GLU A 107 -14.43 13.40 -8.42
CA GLU A 107 -14.99 14.42 -9.33
C GLU A 107 -15.29 13.88 -10.73
N ASP A 108 -14.56 12.87 -11.17
CA ASP A 108 -14.77 12.14 -12.43
C ASP A 108 -15.90 11.09 -12.35
N GLY A 109 -16.52 10.94 -11.19
CA GLY A 109 -17.60 9.99 -10.92
C GLY A 109 -17.15 8.55 -10.68
N ILE A 110 -15.85 8.29 -10.57
CA ILE A 110 -15.34 6.98 -10.17
C ILE A 110 -15.58 6.78 -8.67
N MET A 111 -16.30 5.70 -8.34
CA MET A 111 -16.44 5.20 -6.99
C MET A 111 -15.56 3.95 -6.81
N LYS A 112 -14.79 3.93 -5.72
CA LYS A 112 -13.83 2.87 -5.41
C LYS A 112 -14.36 1.95 -4.32
N ILE A 113 -14.17 0.66 -4.50
CA ILE A 113 -14.56 -0.41 -3.59
C ILE A 113 -13.36 -1.32 -3.32
N GLY A 114 -12.94 -1.46 -2.07
CA GLY A 114 -11.86 -2.35 -1.64
C GLY A 114 -12.39 -3.61 -0.97
N ALA A 115 -11.81 -4.76 -1.30
CA ALA A 115 -12.02 -6.00 -0.55
C ALA A 115 -11.24 -5.96 0.78
N ILE A 116 -11.68 -6.77 1.73
CA ILE A 116 -10.94 -7.05 2.99
C ILE A 116 -10.19 -8.39 2.94
N HIS A 117 -10.33 -9.14 1.86
CA HIS A 117 -9.67 -10.43 1.67
C HIS A 117 -8.26 -10.21 1.16
N PHE A 118 -7.27 -10.68 1.92
CA PHE A 118 -5.88 -10.61 1.51
C PHE A 118 -5.51 -11.73 0.55
N VAL A 119 -4.63 -11.43 -0.39
CA VAL A 119 -4.03 -12.40 -1.31
C VAL A 119 -2.52 -12.36 -1.31
N THR A 120 -1.89 -13.51 -1.50
CA THR A 120 -0.46 -13.65 -1.80
C THR A 120 -0.26 -14.07 -3.25
N ASN A 121 0.94 -13.91 -3.77
CA ASN A 121 1.32 -14.46 -5.07
C ASN A 121 2.71 -15.08 -4.98
N TYR A 122 2.76 -16.29 -4.42
CA TYR A 122 4.00 -17.01 -4.20
C TYR A 122 4.64 -17.43 -5.53
N ALA A 123 5.79 -16.81 -5.82
CA ALA A 123 6.58 -17.16 -6.98
C ALA A 123 7.57 -18.28 -6.64
N LYS A 124 7.70 -19.27 -7.54
CA LYS A 124 8.76 -20.29 -7.44
C LYS A 124 10.14 -19.66 -7.61
N SER A 125 10.24 -18.71 -8.53
CA SER A 125 11.36 -17.77 -8.55
C SER A 125 11.35 -17.01 -7.22
N PHE A 126 12.52 -16.87 -6.59
CA PHE A 126 12.67 -16.21 -5.28
C PHE A 126 12.25 -17.03 -4.04
N ASN A 127 12.50 -18.34 -4.05
CA ASN A 127 12.42 -19.21 -2.86
C ASN A 127 11.03 -19.22 -2.19
N GLY A 128 9.96 -19.15 -3.00
CA GLY A 128 8.59 -19.17 -2.49
C GLY A 128 8.20 -17.87 -1.77
N SER A 129 8.71 -16.72 -2.21
CA SER A 129 8.29 -15.42 -1.69
C SER A 129 7.05 -14.92 -2.43
N SER A 130 6.14 -14.22 -1.73
CA SER A 130 5.02 -13.53 -2.38
C SER A 130 5.54 -12.31 -3.14
N LEU A 131 5.19 -12.17 -4.41
CA LEU A 131 5.59 -11.06 -5.27
C LEU A 131 4.37 -10.31 -5.79
N PRO A 132 4.41 -8.97 -5.84
CA PRO A 132 3.30 -8.21 -6.34
C PRO A 132 3.09 -8.48 -7.84
N ARG A 133 1.83 -8.62 -8.22
CA ARG A 133 1.37 -8.79 -9.60
C ARG A 133 0.59 -7.55 -10.02
N TYR A 134 1.17 -6.75 -10.91
CA TYR A 134 0.62 -5.45 -11.28
C TYR A 134 -0.31 -5.56 -12.48
N ARG A 135 -1.40 -4.81 -12.43
CA ARG A 135 -2.41 -4.69 -13.49
C ARG A 135 -1.81 -4.20 -14.80
N SER A 136 -0.93 -3.21 -14.74
CA SER A 136 -0.22 -2.65 -15.90
C SER A 136 0.62 -3.69 -16.66
N ASP A 137 1.14 -4.67 -15.94
CA ASP A 137 2.00 -5.72 -16.48
C ASP A 137 1.15 -6.95 -16.90
N ASN A 138 -0.13 -6.99 -16.48
CA ASN A 138 -1.05 -8.12 -16.65
C ASN A 138 -2.50 -7.61 -16.89
N THR A 139 -2.71 -6.98 -18.05
CA THR A 139 -3.98 -6.29 -18.40
C THR A 139 -5.18 -7.22 -18.63
N GLY A 140 -4.98 -8.53 -18.60
CA GLY A 140 -6.05 -9.54 -18.62
C GLY A 140 -6.60 -9.92 -17.24
N ASP A 141 -5.88 -9.60 -16.16
CA ASP A 141 -6.28 -9.98 -14.80
C ASP A 141 -7.65 -9.40 -14.39
N GLY A 142 -8.53 -10.22 -13.85
CA GLY A 142 -9.80 -9.80 -13.28
C GLY A 142 -9.77 -9.80 -11.76
N ILE A 143 -10.97 -9.82 -11.17
CA ILE A 143 -11.19 -10.11 -9.76
C ILE A 143 -11.54 -11.58 -9.59
N SER A 144 -11.06 -12.22 -8.52
CA SER A 144 -11.47 -13.58 -8.15
C SER A 144 -12.99 -13.65 -7.99
N ALA A 145 -13.62 -14.67 -8.57
CA ALA A 145 -15.07 -14.84 -8.53
C ALA A 145 -15.61 -14.94 -7.09
N GLU A 146 -14.85 -15.58 -6.20
CA GLU A 146 -15.19 -15.72 -4.78
C GLU A 146 -15.19 -14.35 -4.07
N ILE A 147 -14.13 -13.57 -4.26
CA ILE A 147 -13.97 -12.26 -3.62
C ILE A 147 -14.97 -11.25 -4.19
N GLU A 148 -15.22 -11.31 -5.51
CA GLU A 148 -16.25 -10.49 -6.14
C GLU A 148 -17.64 -10.79 -5.60
N ALA A 149 -18.00 -12.07 -5.46
CA ALA A 149 -19.30 -12.47 -4.91
C ALA A 149 -19.51 -11.93 -3.49
N HIS A 150 -18.46 -11.97 -2.65
CA HIS A 150 -18.52 -11.38 -1.31
C HIS A 150 -18.70 -9.86 -1.36
N LEU A 151 -17.87 -9.15 -2.14
CA LEU A 151 -17.95 -7.71 -2.29
C LEU A 151 -19.34 -7.27 -2.76
N ARG A 152 -19.89 -7.92 -3.79
CA ARG A 152 -21.23 -7.61 -4.31
C ARG A 152 -22.33 -7.88 -3.29
N LYS A 153 -22.23 -8.97 -2.52
CA LYS A 153 -23.16 -9.26 -1.43
C LYS A 153 -23.12 -8.18 -0.34
N TRP A 154 -21.93 -7.72 0.04
CA TRP A 154 -21.79 -6.62 1.00
C TRP A 154 -22.31 -5.30 0.45
N MET A 155 -21.97 -4.97 -0.81
CA MET A 155 -22.48 -3.78 -1.51
C MET A 155 -24.00 -3.76 -1.57
N ALA A 156 -24.67 -4.91 -1.72
CA ALA A 156 -26.12 -4.99 -1.70
C ALA A 156 -26.74 -4.50 -0.37
N GLY A 157 -25.97 -4.49 0.72
CA GLY A 157 -26.39 -3.97 2.02
C GLY A 157 -26.17 -2.46 2.22
N CYS A 158 -25.25 -1.83 1.48
CA CYS A 158 -24.91 -0.41 1.68
C CYS A 158 -25.22 0.49 0.47
N VAL A 159 -25.09 -0.03 -0.75
CA VAL A 159 -25.38 0.66 -2.03
C VAL A 159 -26.08 -0.29 -3.01
N PRO A 160 -27.31 -0.74 -2.70
CA PRO A 160 -27.99 -1.83 -3.42
C PRO A 160 -28.14 -1.61 -4.93
N GLU A 161 -28.38 -0.38 -5.37
CA GLU A 161 -28.52 -0.01 -6.79
C GLU A 161 -27.20 -0.08 -7.56
N LEU A 162 -26.06 -0.09 -6.85
CA LEU A 162 -24.72 -0.17 -7.44
C LEU A 162 -24.11 -1.58 -7.33
N ALA A 163 -24.70 -2.48 -6.54
CA ALA A 163 -24.12 -3.78 -6.21
C ALA A 163 -23.87 -4.70 -7.43
N SER A 164 -24.65 -4.54 -8.49
CA SER A 164 -24.50 -5.27 -9.76
C SER A 164 -23.84 -4.45 -10.87
N ARG A 165 -23.43 -3.21 -10.62
CA ARG A 165 -22.77 -2.34 -11.61
C ARG A 165 -21.50 -3.03 -12.12
N GLU A 166 -21.25 -2.90 -13.41
CA GLU A 166 -20.04 -3.42 -14.04
C GLU A 166 -18.81 -2.69 -13.52
N TRP A 167 -17.73 -3.44 -13.33
CA TRP A 167 -16.44 -2.85 -13.01
C TRP A 167 -15.88 -2.18 -14.25
N VAL A 168 -15.56 -0.90 -14.17
CA VAL A 168 -14.77 -0.23 -15.22
C VAL A 168 -13.28 -0.57 -15.08
N GLU A 169 -12.86 -0.92 -13.86
CA GLU A 169 -11.52 -1.43 -13.59
C GLU A 169 -11.51 -2.31 -12.33
N THR A 170 -10.70 -3.37 -12.37
CA THR A 170 -10.29 -4.12 -11.18
C THR A 170 -8.77 -4.26 -11.13
N ARG A 171 -8.17 -4.17 -9.94
CA ARG A 171 -6.74 -4.41 -9.72
C ARG A 171 -6.48 -4.96 -8.32
N ILE A 172 -5.25 -5.43 -8.09
CA ILE A 172 -4.77 -5.80 -6.77
C ILE A 172 -3.89 -4.66 -6.24
N CYS A 173 -4.29 -4.06 -5.12
CA CYS A 173 -3.49 -3.10 -4.37
C CYS A 173 -2.59 -3.88 -3.41
N TRP A 174 -1.28 -3.81 -3.61
CA TRP A 174 -0.28 -4.53 -2.81
C TRP A 174 0.19 -3.71 -1.59
N ASP A 175 0.73 -4.36 -0.57
CA ASP A 175 1.49 -3.75 0.52
C ASP A 175 2.52 -4.76 1.07
N GLY A 176 3.49 -4.25 1.83
CA GLY A 176 4.40 -5.06 2.61
C GLY A 176 4.08 -4.96 4.10
N ASP A 177 3.61 -6.06 4.67
CA ASP A 177 3.26 -6.13 6.09
C ASP A 177 4.49 -6.49 6.93
N MET A 178 4.67 -5.75 8.03
CA MET A 178 5.58 -6.17 9.10
C MET A 178 4.83 -7.14 10.03
N PRO A 179 5.52 -8.11 10.65
CA PRO A 179 4.87 -9.09 11.53
C PRO A 179 4.14 -8.48 12.73
N ASP A 180 4.58 -7.30 13.16
CA ASP A 180 4.04 -6.54 14.29
C ASP A 180 3.22 -5.31 13.87
N TYR A 181 2.97 -5.12 12.57
CA TYR A 181 2.27 -3.95 12.01
C TYR A 181 2.88 -2.59 12.40
N HIS A 182 4.13 -2.54 12.85
CA HIS A 182 4.86 -1.28 12.96
C HIS A 182 5.61 -0.97 11.67
N PHE A 183 5.90 0.28 11.38
CA PHE A 183 6.78 0.61 10.25
C PHE A 183 8.21 0.06 10.45
N LEU A 184 8.96 -0.05 9.35
CA LEU A 184 10.40 -0.24 9.38
C LEU A 184 11.06 1.07 8.92
N ILE A 185 11.31 1.95 9.89
CA ILE A 185 11.94 3.26 9.69
C ILE A 185 13.20 3.31 10.56
N THR A 186 14.34 3.02 9.94
CA THR A 186 15.60 2.77 10.65
C THR A 186 16.80 3.03 9.73
N PRO A 187 17.98 3.38 10.28
CA PRO A 187 19.25 3.22 9.57
C PRO A 187 19.48 1.75 9.21
N HIS A 188 20.15 1.50 8.09
CA HIS A 188 20.58 0.16 7.72
C HIS A 188 21.72 -0.31 8.65
N PRO A 189 21.70 -1.54 9.20
CA PRO A 189 22.65 -1.98 10.23
C PRO A 189 24.12 -1.97 9.80
N THR A 190 24.40 -2.21 8.52
CA THR A 190 25.77 -2.31 7.98
C THR A 190 26.13 -1.26 6.93
N HIS A 191 25.18 -0.43 6.48
CA HIS A 191 25.39 0.51 5.37
C HIS A 191 25.11 1.93 5.88
N LYS A 192 26.15 2.62 6.36
CA LYS A 192 26.06 3.92 7.06
C LYS A 192 25.21 4.97 6.32
N ASN A 193 25.26 4.97 4.99
CA ASN A 193 24.57 5.96 4.16
C ASN A 193 23.18 5.51 3.70
N LEU A 194 22.75 4.29 4.02
CA LEU A 194 21.44 3.76 3.67
C LEU A 194 20.49 3.85 4.86
N LYS A 195 19.33 4.48 4.64
CA LYS A 195 18.22 4.58 5.58
C LYS A 195 17.01 3.93 4.94
N ILE A 196 16.18 3.28 5.74
CA ILE A 196 15.05 2.47 5.28
C ILE A 196 13.79 3.09 5.86
N ALA A 197 12.75 3.19 5.02
CA ALA A 197 11.42 3.66 5.42
C ALA A 197 10.37 2.87 4.60
N VAL A 198 9.95 1.72 5.12
CA VAL A 198 9.04 0.76 4.46
C VAL A 198 8.06 0.15 5.47
N GLY A 199 7.25 -0.81 5.01
CA GLY A 199 6.38 -1.62 5.89
C GLY A 199 5.03 -0.95 6.17
N GLY A 200 4.33 -0.53 5.12
CA GLY A 200 3.06 0.21 5.21
C GLY A 200 1.99 -0.53 6.01
N SER A 201 2.04 -1.86 6.03
CA SER A 201 1.24 -2.74 6.87
C SER A 201 -0.27 -2.44 6.81
N ALA A 202 -0.76 -2.13 5.61
CA ALA A 202 -2.13 -1.73 5.26
C ALA A 202 -2.64 -0.42 5.89
N HIS A 203 -1.79 0.38 6.54
CA HIS A 203 -2.21 1.63 7.18
C HIS A 203 -1.32 2.83 6.88
N GLY A 204 -0.22 2.66 6.15
CA GLY A 204 0.75 3.74 5.88
C GLY A 204 0.17 4.98 5.19
N PHE A 205 -0.88 4.83 4.38
CA PHE A 205 -1.45 5.94 3.59
C PHE A 205 -1.97 7.09 4.46
N LYS A 206 -2.66 6.81 5.58
CA LYS A 206 -3.23 7.84 6.47
C LYS A 206 -2.16 8.73 7.12
N PHE A 207 -0.91 8.26 7.14
CA PHE A 207 0.22 8.98 7.71
C PHE A 207 0.93 9.89 6.70
N LEU A 208 0.51 9.93 5.42
CA LEU A 208 1.07 10.81 4.38
C LEU A 208 1.39 12.23 4.88
N PRO A 209 0.51 12.93 5.63
CA PRO A 209 0.78 14.31 6.03
C PRO A 209 1.87 14.47 7.09
N ILE A 210 2.19 13.42 7.86
CA ILE A 210 3.06 13.54 9.04
C ILE A 210 4.25 12.58 9.05
N LEU A 211 4.25 11.49 8.27
CA LEU A 211 5.24 10.43 8.38
C LEU A 211 6.66 10.94 8.07
N GLY A 212 6.79 11.83 7.09
CA GLY A 212 8.09 12.39 6.69
C GLY A 212 8.76 13.18 7.80
N LYS A 213 7.99 13.83 8.68
CA LYS A 213 8.53 14.48 9.89
C LYS A 213 9.29 13.49 10.76
N TYR A 214 8.76 12.28 10.93
CA TYR A 214 9.38 11.26 11.78
C TYR A 214 10.53 10.56 11.08
N ILE A 215 10.44 10.36 9.76
CA ILE A 215 11.57 9.85 8.96
C ILE A 215 12.75 10.82 9.04
N VAL A 216 12.53 12.13 8.89
CA VAL A 216 13.59 13.15 9.04
C VAL A 216 14.17 13.15 10.46
N LYS A 217 13.33 13.02 11.50
CA LYS A 217 13.83 12.87 12.88
C LYS A 217 14.71 11.63 13.06
N MET A 218 14.37 10.51 12.41
CA MET A 218 15.21 9.31 12.40
C MET A 218 16.54 9.57 11.70
N MET A 219 16.53 10.29 10.58
CA MET A 219 17.76 10.64 9.84
C MET A 219 18.69 11.58 10.62
N GLU A 220 18.15 12.36 11.55
CA GLU A 220 18.86 13.33 12.39
C GLU A 220 19.19 12.79 13.78
N ASP A 221 18.93 11.50 14.05
CA ASP A 221 19.15 10.85 15.35
C ASP A 221 18.42 11.54 16.54
N VAL A 222 17.25 12.14 16.26
CA VAL A 222 16.39 12.84 17.26
C VAL A 222 14.96 12.28 17.29
N LEU A 223 14.76 11.07 16.75
CA LEU A 223 13.50 10.36 16.88
C LEU A 223 13.26 9.98 18.35
N ASP A 224 12.00 10.03 18.78
CA ASP A 224 11.61 9.60 20.11
C ASP A 224 12.08 8.14 20.36
N PRO A 225 12.73 7.84 21.50
CA PRO A 225 13.30 6.52 21.75
C PRO A 225 12.29 5.36 21.73
N GLU A 226 11.05 5.58 22.15
CA GLU A 226 10.01 4.54 22.15
C GLU A 226 9.58 4.25 20.71
N ILE A 227 9.40 5.29 19.89
CA ILE A 227 9.10 5.14 18.46
C ILE A 227 10.27 4.46 17.74
N ALA A 228 11.50 4.88 18.00
CA ALA A 228 12.70 4.29 17.41
C ALA A 228 12.81 2.80 17.75
N GLN A 229 12.46 2.40 18.98
CA GLN A 229 12.44 1.01 19.41
C GLN A 229 11.37 0.19 18.66
N GLN A 230 10.19 0.75 18.37
CA GLN A 230 9.15 0.07 17.60
C GLN A 230 9.52 -0.07 16.11
N TRP A 231 10.18 0.94 15.53
CA TRP A 231 10.49 0.98 14.11
C TRP A 231 11.86 0.40 13.73
N LYS A 232 12.61 -0.07 14.71
CA LYS A 232 13.98 -0.57 14.55
C LYS A 232 14.08 -1.72 13.56
N TRP A 233 15.32 -1.94 13.11
CA TRP A 233 15.74 -3.14 12.43
C TRP A 233 15.49 -4.40 13.24
N ARG A 234 14.70 -5.34 12.71
CA ARG A 234 14.22 -6.53 13.45
C ARG A 234 14.04 -7.79 12.61
N PRO A 235 15.07 -8.28 11.91
CA PRO A 235 14.99 -9.53 11.15
C PRO A 235 14.58 -10.69 12.07
N GLY A 236 13.71 -11.57 11.58
CA GLY A 236 13.19 -12.70 12.37
C GLY A 236 12.13 -12.32 13.41
N ALA A 237 11.62 -11.08 13.40
CA ALA A 237 10.42 -10.73 14.14
C ALA A 237 9.30 -11.72 13.78
N LYS A 238 8.62 -12.23 14.80
CA LYS A 238 7.48 -13.12 14.63
C LYS A 238 6.21 -12.29 14.62
N SER A 239 5.19 -12.79 13.94
CA SER A 239 3.86 -12.18 14.04
C SER A 239 3.45 -12.12 15.50
N GLY A 240 2.88 -10.99 15.91
CA GLY A 240 2.25 -10.86 17.23
C GLY A 240 1.09 -11.86 17.39
N ASP A 241 0.48 -11.90 18.57
CA ASP A 241 -0.71 -12.72 18.79
C ASP A 241 -1.83 -12.32 17.81
N TYR A 242 -2.17 -13.23 16.90
CA TYR A 242 -3.22 -13.06 15.90
C TYR A 242 -4.60 -12.76 16.50
N SER A 243 -4.81 -13.05 17.79
CA SER A 243 -6.04 -12.70 18.51
C SER A 243 -6.28 -11.19 18.63
N THR A 244 -5.24 -10.37 18.43
CA THR A 244 -5.29 -8.90 18.56
C THR A 244 -5.34 -8.16 17.22
N ILE A 245 -5.25 -8.88 16.09
CA ILE A 245 -5.27 -8.28 14.76
C ILE A 245 -6.74 -8.05 14.35
N PRO A 246 -7.11 -6.83 13.90
CA PRO A 246 -8.48 -6.53 13.50
C PRO A 246 -9.01 -7.39 12.34
N HIS A 247 -8.11 -7.83 11.46
CA HIS A 247 -8.43 -8.73 10.34
C HIS A 247 -7.82 -10.11 10.58
N GLN A 248 -8.69 -11.09 10.86
CA GLN A 248 -8.30 -12.47 11.17
C GLN A 248 -8.22 -13.37 9.92
N GLU A 249 -8.53 -12.84 8.74
CA GLU A 249 -8.50 -13.60 7.49
C GLU A 249 -7.07 -13.99 7.09
N VAL A 250 -6.87 -15.28 6.83
CA VAL A 250 -5.61 -15.78 6.29
C VAL A 250 -5.57 -15.50 4.79
N ALA A 251 -4.49 -14.84 4.35
CA ALA A 251 -4.32 -14.52 2.94
C ALA A 251 -4.33 -15.77 2.06
N LYS A 252 -5.07 -15.69 0.94
CA LYS A 252 -5.18 -16.78 -0.04
C LYS A 252 -4.19 -16.59 -1.17
N ASP A 253 -3.48 -17.64 -1.54
CA ASP A 253 -2.55 -17.55 -2.67
C ASP A 253 -3.31 -17.50 -4.00
N LEU A 254 -2.91 -16.56 -4.87
CA LEU A 254 -3.49 -16.35 -6.19
C LEU A 254 -3.50 -17.65 -7.01
N ALA A 255 -2.48 -18.51 -6.91
CA ALA A 255 -2.45 -19.77 -7.67
C ALA A 255 -3.59 -20.76 -7.29
N ARG A 256 -4.30 -20.50 -6.18
CA ARG A 256 -5.43 -21.32 -5.70
C ARG A 256 -6.78 -20.62 -5.84
N LEU A 257 -6.79 -19.35 -6.28
CA LEU A 257 -8.02 -18.60 -6.47
C LEU A 257 -8.50 -18.73 -7.91
N PRO A 258 -9.78 -19.07 -8.17
CA PRO A 258 -10.33 -19.14 -9.51
C PRO A 258 -10.73 -17.75 -10.05
N GLY A 259 -10.82 -17.62 -11.38
CA GLY A 259 -11.54 -16.53 -12.06
C GLY A 259 -10.82 -15.18 -12.17
N TRP A 260 -9.61 -15.03 -11.63
CA TRP A 260 -8.85 -13.78 -11.74
C TRP A 260 -7.86 -13.74 -12.90
N GLY A 261 -7.50 -14.88 -13.52
CA GLY A 261 -6.45 -14.99 -14.55
C GLY A 261 -6.93 -15.20 -15.99
N GLU A 262 -8.25 -15.30 -16.21
CA GLU A 262 -8.82 -15.40 -17.55
C GLU A 262 -9.54 -14.10 -17.91
N PRO A 263 -9.40 -13.59 -19.16
CA PRO A 263 -10.15 -12.43 -19.59
C PRO A 263 -11.64 -12.76 -19.48
N LYS A 264 -12.40 -12.01 -18.67
CA LYS A 264 -13.86 -12.04 -18.79
C LYS A 264 -14.17 -11.61 -20.22
N SER A 265 -14.78 -12.50 -21.01
CA SER A 265 -15.27 -12.13 -22.33
C SER A 265 -16.22 -10.96 -22.14
N LEU A 266 -15.84 -9.79 -22.65
CA LEU A 266 -16.75 -8.67 -22.79
C LEU A 266 -17.87 -9.17 -23.72
N LEU A 267 -19.04 -9.45 -23.15
CA LEU A 267 -20.27 -9.68 -23.90
C LEU A 267 -20.82 -8.32 -24.37
#